data_AF-A0A834W823-F1
#
_entry.id   AF-A0A834W823-F1
#
_cell.length_a   1.000
_cell.length_b   1.000
_cell.length_c   1.000
_cell.angle_alpha   90.00
_cell.angle_beta   90.00
_cell.angle_gamma   90.00
#
_symmetry.space_group_name_H-M   'P 1'
#
loop_
_entity.id
_entity.type
_entity.pdbx_description
1 polymer ?
#
loop_
_entity_poly.entity_id
_entity_poly.type
_entity_poly.pdbx_seq_one_letter_code
_entity_poly.pdbx_strand_id
1 'polypeptide(L)'
;MTRIADKLANEGYYAVVPDFFYGDPWDPENLDRPEPIWEKDHEQEKGAEDAKRIIEALKGKGASSVGAAGFSWGGKVAVDLAKPGLTKAVVLLYPSGVTVDDIKGVQVPIAILCAEVDTLCPPEHVKQYEQALAAKPEVGSFVKLFPGVAHGWAVRYNEDDPEAVKAAEEAHQDMLTWFDKFRKRSENVRFTVLLKPSNPDPNGGGGHVEKIGGLDTYVTGPANSKLAVLLISDIMAEAHYFTPGNSYLLKLADKVATAGYYVVVPDFFYGDPYNPENADRPVLVWLKDHGPDKGFEDAKRVIEALKGKGVSSVGAAGFCWGAKVVVELAKSGPIKAAVLLHPSLVTVDDIKDVDTPISILGAEIDKVSPPELVRQFEPILAAKSGVDGHVKIFPKVVHGWTVRYNEDDPEAVKPAEEAHQDMLEWFDNYLK
;
A
#
# COMPACT_ATOMS: atom_id res chain seq x y z
N MET A 1 0.37 3.32 -13.87
CA MET A 1 1.75 3.62 -13.42
C MET A 1 1.85 3.85 -11.92
N THR A 2 0.93 4.60 -11.30
CA THR A 2 0.90 4.83 -9.83
C THR A 2 0.93 3.53 -9.02
N ARG A 3 0.08 2.54 -9.34
CA ARG A 3 0.08 1.22 -8.67
C ARG A 3 1.45 0.51 -8.68
N ILE A 4 2.26 0.69 -9.73
CA ILE A 4 3.60 0.08 -9.82
C ILE A 4 4.60 0.87 -8.96
N ALA A 5 4.46 2.19 -8.92
CA ALA A 5 5.26 3.03 -8.02
C ALA A 5 4.95 2.71 -6.55
N ASP A 6 3.68 2.45 -6.21
CA ASP A 6 3.26 2.04 -4.87
C ASP A 6 3.87 0.69 -4.50
N LYS A 7 3.88 -0.29 -5.42
CA LYS A 7 4.57 -1.57 -5.22
C LYS A 7 6.07 -1.40 -4.95
N LEU A 8 6.75 -0.57 -5.74
CA LEU A 8 8.16 -0.25 -5.51
C LEU A 8 8.37 0.46 -4.16
N ALA A 9 7.46 1.37 -3.79
CA ALA A 9 7.50 2.04 -2.50
C ALA A 9 7.34 1.05 -1.32
N ASN A 10 6.45 0.07 -1.46
CA ASN A 10 6.26 -1.00 -0.48
C ASN A 10 7.51 -1.89 -0.33
N GLU A 11 8.31 -2.04 -1.38
CA GLU A 11 9.61 -2.74 -1.36
C GLU A 11 10.77 -1.84 -0.87
N GLY A 12 10.46 -0.63 -0.39
CA GLY A 12 11.43 0.29 0.20
C GLY A 12 12.17 1.17 -0.80
N TYR A 13 11.68 1.31 -2.03
CA TYR A 13 12.22 2.24 -3.02
C TYR A 13 11.55 3.61 -2.91
N TYR A 14 12.33 4.69 -3.01
CA TYR A 14 11.76 6.00 -3.32
C TYR A 14 11.42 6.05 -4.82
N ALA A 15 10.17 5.72 -5.16
CA ALA A 15 9.70 5.66 -6.54
C ALA A 15 9.26 7.03 -7.05
N VAL A 16 9.68 7.38 -8.27
CA VAL A 16 9.20 8.56 -9.00
C VAL A 16 8.64 8.13 -10.35
N VAL A 17 7.50 8.70 -10.73
CA VAL A 17 6.88 8.52 -12.05
C VAL A 17 6.84 9.88 -12.73
N PRO A 18 7.87 10.24 -13.51
CA PRO A 18 7.90 11.51 -14.21
C PRO A 18 6.88 11.53 -15.33
N ASP A 19 6.23 12.67 -15.52
CA ASP A 19 5.44 12.94 -16.73
C ASP A 19 6.38 13.37 -17.86
N PHE A 20 6.82 12.41 -18.67
CA PHE A 20 7.67 12.65 -19.84
C PHE A 20 6.90 13.27 -21.02
N PHE A 21 5.57 13.35 -20.93
CA PHE A 21 4.71 13.85 -21.99
C PHE A 21 4.13 15.23 -21.69
N TYR A 22 4.49 15.84 -20.57
CA TYR A 22 4.12 17.23 -20.23
C TYR A 22 2.60 17.49 -20.29
N GLY A 23 1.80 16.50 -19.87
CA GLY A 23 0.34 16.54 -19.92
C GLY A 23 -0.27 16.23 -21.29
N ASP A 24 0.52 15.80 -22.27
CA ASP A 24 0.11 15.49 -23.65
C ASP A 24 0.35 14.00 -23.98
N PRO A 25 -0.30 13.04 -23.29
CA PRO A 25 -0.14 11.62 -23.57
C PRO A 25 -0.68 11.27 -24.96
N TRP A 26 -0.15 10.20 -25.56
CA TRP A 26 -0.68 9.70 -26.82
C TRP A 26 -2.11 9.19 -26.67
N ASP A 27 -3.01 9.69 -27.52
CA ASP A 27 -4.40 9.27 -27.62
C ASP A 27 -4.62 8.48 -28.92
N PRO A 28 -4.88 7.17 -28.84
CA PRO A 28 -5.13 6.34 -30.03
C PRO A 28 -6.44 6.69 -30.74
N GLU A 29 -7.38 7.38 -30.09
CA GLU A 29 -8.65 7.82 -30.69
C GLU A 29 -8.52 9.13 -31.47
N ASN A 30 -7.41 9.86 -31.28
CA ASN A 30 -7.13 11.11 -31.98
C ASN A 30 -6.59 10.86 -33.40
N LEU A 31 -7.51 10.71 -34.35
CA LEU A 31 -7.20 10.44 -35.75
C LEU A 31 -6.42 11.57 -36.45
N ASP A 32 -6.47 12.81 -35.93
CA ASP A 32 -5.78 13.97 -36.50
C ASP A 32 -4.29 14.01 -36.09
N ARG A 33 -3.91 13.28 -35.04
CA ARG A 33 -2.52 13.18 -34.56
C ARG A 33 -2.16 11.72 -34.26
N PRO A 34 -1.99 10.88 -35.31
CA PRO A 34 -1.53 9.51 -35.14
C PRO A 34 -0.15 9.45 -34.48
N GLU A 35 0.19 8.28 -33.92
CA GLU A 35 1.42 8.05 -33.15
C GLU A 35 2.70 8.62 -33.81
N PRO A 36 2.98 8.44 -35.12
CA PRO A 36 4.21 8.99 -35.71
C PRO A 36 4.27 10.52 -35.79
N ILE A 37 3.12 11.20 -35.65
CA ILE A 37 3.06 12.67 -35.56
C ILE A 37 3.25 13.09 -34.11
N TRP A 38 2.56 12.44 -33.17
CA TRP A 38 2.71 12.70 -31.73
C TRP A 38 4.14 12.43 -31.24
N GLU A 39 4.80 11.39 -31.75
CA GLU A 39 6.15 10.98 -31.37
C GLU A 39 7.23 12.01 -31.75
N LYS A 40 7.02 12.83 -32.79
CA LYS A 40 7.95 13.91 -33.15
C LYS A 40 8.08 14.98 -32.06
N ASP A 41 6.99 15.19 -31.32
CA ASP A 41 7.00 16.12 -30.19
C ASP A 41 7.57 15.44 -28.94
N HIS A 42 7.45 14.11 -28.84
CA HIS A 42 7.80 13.27 -27.69
C HIS A 42 8.88 12.23 -28.01
N GLU A 43 9.97 12.68 -28.64
CA GLU A 43 11.10 11.81 -29.02
C GLU A 43 11.75 11.16 -27.78
N GLN A 44 12.07 9.86 -27.89
CA GLN A 44 12.68 9.08 -26.80
C GLN A 44 14.02 9.66 -26.34
N GLU A 45 14.78 10.30 -27.25
CA GLU A 45 16.02 11.01 -26.93
C GLU A 45 15.80 12.16 -25.94
N LYS A 46 14.71 12.94 -26.11
CA LYS A 46 14.36 14.01 -25.16
C LYS A 46 14.01 13.43 -23.80
N GLY A 47 13.22 12.35 -23.78
CA GLY A 47 12.91 11.58 -22.57
C GLY A 47 14.15 11.12 -21.82
N ALA A 48 15.17 10.65 -22.53
CA ALA A 48 16.46 10.28 -21.93
C ALA A 48 17.18 11.49 -21.30
N GLU A 49 17.18 12.67 -21.92
CA GLU A 49 17.75 13.89 -21.33
C GLU A 49 16.99 14.33 -20.07
N ASP A 50 15.66 14.26 -20.07
CA ASP A 50 14.86 14.59 -18.89
C ASP A 50 15.08 13.58 -17.76
N ALA A 51 15.19 12.29 -18.08
CA ALA A 51 15.49 11.26 -17.10
C ALA A 51 16.87 11.46 -16.45
N LYS A 52 17.87 11.95 -17.20
CA LYS A 52 19.19 12.33 -16.65
C LYS A 52 19.06 13.44 -15.60
N ARG A 53 18.31 14.50 -15.90
CA ARG A 53 18.06 15.61 -14.95
C ARG A 53 17.36 15.13 -13.69
N ILE A 54 16.42 14.20 -13.83
CA ILE A 54 15.72 13.59 -12.69
C ILE A 54 16.68 12.76 -11.84
N ILE A 55 17.54 11.95 -12.45
CA ILE A 55 18.58 11.20 -11.71
C ILE A 55 19.50 12.15 -10.94
N GLU A 56 19.91 13.28 -11.54
CA GLU A 56 20.70 14.30 -10.85
C GLU A 56 19.96 14.92 -9.67
N ALA A 57 18.68 15.26 -9.84
CA ALA A 57 17.84 15.77 -8.77
C ALA A 57 17.67 14.76 -7.62
N LEU A 58 17.48 13.47 -7.93
CA LEU A 58 17.39 12.39 -6.94
C LEU A 58 18.70 12.25 -6.16
N LYS A 59 19.84 12.27 -6.85
CA LYS A 59 21.17 12.25 -6.21
C LYS A 59 21.37 13.49 -5.31
N GLY A 60 20.95 14.67 -5.76
CA GLY A 60 20.98 15.90 -4.97
C GLY A 60 20.12 15.84 -3.70
N LYS A 61 19.04 15.04 -3.71
CA LYS A 61 18.20 14.74 -2.54
C LYS A 61 18.73 13.59 -1.66
N GLY A 62 19.91 13.05 -1.96
CA GLY A 62 20.57 12.02 -1.15
C GLY A 62 20.38 10.59 -1.63
N ALA A 63 19.86 10.36 -2.85
CA ALA A 63 19.79 9.00 -3.40
C ALA A 63 21.20 8.43 -3.63
N SER A 64 21.55 7.38 -2.88
CA SER A 64 22.85 6.67 -3.00
C SER A 64 22.94 5.78 -4.24
N SER A 65 21.80 5.36 -4.78
CA SER A 65 21.70 4.58 -6.00
C SER A 65 20.36 4.83 -6.69
N VAL A 66 20.34 4.74 -8.02
CA VAL A 66 19.13 4.91 -8.83
C VAL A 66 19.03 3.76 -9.83
N GLY A 67 17.88 3.09 -9.87
CA GLY A 67 17.50 2.16 -10.95
C GLY A 67 16.49 2.82 -11.88
N ALA A 68 16.29 2.27 -13.08
CA ALA A 68 15.25 2.75 -14.00
C ALA A 68 14.45 1.57 -14.58
N ALA A 69 13.13 1.66 -14.51
CA ALA A 69 12.22 0.76 -15.21
C ALA A 69 11.56 1.51 -16.37
N GLY A 70 11.63 0.95 -17.57
CA GLY A 70 11.05 1.50 -18.79
C GLY A 70 9.97 0.60 -19.35
N PHE A 71 8.79 1.17 -19.65
CA PHE A 71 7.62 0.46 -20.16
C PHE A 71 7.29 0.96 -21.57
N SER A 72 7.15 0.07 -22.56
CA SER A 72 6.90 0.47 -23.97
C SER A 72 7.90 1.52 -24.45
N TRP A 73 7.44 2.73 -24.79
CA TRP A 73 8.25 3.89 -25.15
C TRP A 73 9.35 4.19 -24.13
N GLY A 74 9.06 4.02 -22.83
CA GLY A 74 10.04 4.23 -21.76
C GLY A 74 11.17 3.19 -21.75
N GLY A 75 11.03 2.08 -22.48
CA GLY A 75 12.08 1.09 -22.66
C GLY A 75 13.31 1.68 -23.35
N LYS A 76 13.12 2.47 -24.41
CA LYS A 76 14.24 3.16 -25.07
C LYS A 76 14.94 4.16 -24.15
N VAL A 77 14.16 4.91 -23.37
CA VAL A 77 14.68 5.83 -22.36
C VAL A 77 15.53 5.08 -21.33
N ALA A 78 15.04 3.97 -20.79
CA ALA A 78 15.77 3.18 -19.80
C ALA A 78 17.06 2.56 -20.35
N VAL A 79 17.06 2.02 -21.58
CA VAL A 79 18.29 1.48 -22.18
C VAL A 79 19.31 2.59 -22.49
N ASP A 80 18.84 3.78 -22.88
CA ASP A 80 19.74 4.93 -23.12
C ASP A 80 20.41 5.45 -21.85
N LEU A 81 19.78 5.29 -20.68
CA LEU A 81 20.41 5.55 -19.38
C LEU A 81 21.44 4.49 -18.98
N ALA A 82 21.24 3.26 -19.47
CA ALA A 82 22.09 2.12 -19.19
C ALA A 82 23.42 2.16 -19.95
N LYS A 83 23.43 2.74 -21.16
CA LYS A 83 24.63 2.91 -21.99
C LYS A 83 25.73 3.74 -21.34
N PRO A 84 25.49 4.94 -20.76
CA PRO A 84 26.50 5.71 -20.03
C PRO A 84 26.70 5.24 -18.58
N GLY A 85 25.94 4.22 -18.12
CA GLY A 85 26.01 3.71 -16.75
C GLY A 85 25.52 4.68 -15.67
N LEU A 86 24.48 5.46 -15.98
CA LEU A 86 23.96 6.47 -15.05
C LEU A 86 23.09 5.88 -13.92
N THR A 87 22.63 4.64 -14.11
CA THR A 87 21.83 3.85 -13.17
C THR A 87 22.62 2.66 -12.63
N LYS A 88 22.12 1.99 -11.58
CA LYS A 88 22.70 0.75 -11.06
C LYS A 88 22.20 -0.51 -11.76
N ALA A 89 20.95 -0.48 -12.19
CA ALA A 89 20.33 -1.52 -12.97
C ALA A 89 19.16 -0.92 -13.75
N VAL A 90 18.79 -1.55 -14.85
CA VAL A 90 17.61 -1.19 -15.63
C VAL A 90 16.72 -2.41 -15.86
N VAL A 91 15.42 -2.16 -15.98
CA VAL A 91 14.41 -3.16 -16.39
C VAL A 91 13.63 -2.60 -17.56
N LEU A 92 13.54 -3.36 -18.64
CA LEU A 92 12.75 -3.05 -19.83
C LEU A 92 11.52 -3.96 -19.82
N LEU A 93 10.32 -3.39 -19.83
CA LEU A 93 9.06 -4.12 -19.94
C LEU A 93 8.40 -3.78 -21.28
N TYR A 94 8.18 -4.80 -22.12
CA TYR A 94 7.66 -4.67 -23.49
C TYR A 94 8.26 -3.47 -24.24
N PRO A 95 9.60 -3.34 -24.33
CA PRO A 95 10.22 -2.13 -24.84
C PRO A 95 9.85 -1.87 -26.32
N SER A 96 9.60 -0.61 -26.68
CA SER A 96 9.48 -0.16 -28.07
C SER A 96 10.65 0.76 -28.45
N GLY A 97 11.06 0.72 -29.71
CA GLY A 97 12.17 1.55 -30.23
C GLY A 97 13.58 1.10 -29.83
N VAL A 98 13.73 -0.04 -29.14
CA VAL A 98 15.04 -0.58 -28.71
C VAL A 98 15.65 -1.46 -29.82
N THR A 99 16.87 -1.12 -30.23
CA THR A 99 17.63 -1.87 -31.24
C THR A 99 18.65 -2.82 -30.59
N VAL A 100 19.14 -3.79 -31.35
CA VAL A 100 20.22 -4.69 -30.89
C VAL A 100 21.50 -3.92 -30.58
N ASP A 101 21.79 -2.84 -31.31
CA ASP A 101 22.95 -2.00 -31.04
C ASP A 101 22.79 -1.20 -29.74
N ASP A 102 21.56 -0.85 -29.36
CA ASP A 102 21.30 -0.27 -28.04
C ASP A 102 21.69 -1.22 -26.92
N ILE A 103 21.31 -2.50 -27.05
CA ILE A 103 21.65 -3.57 -26.10
C ILE A 103 23.16 -3.80 -26.03
N LYS A 104 23.86 -3.81 -27.17
CA LYS A 104 25.34 -3.91 -27.20
C LYS A 104 26.00 -2.75 -26.46
N GLY A 105 25.38 -1.57 -26.46
CA GLY A 105 25.90 -0.37 -25.80
C GLY A 105 25.75 -0.34 -24.27
N VAL A 106 24.93 -1.22 -23.69
CA VAL A 106 24.61 -1.19 -22.24
C VAL A 106 25.84 -1.46 -21.37
N GLN A 107 26.05 -0.66 -20.32
CA GLN A 107 27.18 -0.81 -19.39
C GLN A 107 26.77 -1.25 -17.98
N VAL A 108 25.47 -1.39 -17.71
CA VAL A 108 24.93 -1.73 -16.38
C VAL A 108 23.98 -2.91 -16.46
N PRO A 109 23.77 -3.63 -15.35
CA PRO A 109 22.84 -4.76 -15.33
C PRO A 109 21.47 -4.44 -15.91
N ILE A 110 20.98 -5.30 -16.79
CA ILE A 110 19.75 -5.13 -17.56
C ILE A 110 18.85 -6.37 -17.49
N ALA A 111 17.58 -6.16 -17.15
CA ALA A 111 16.52 -7.14 -17.37
C ALA A 111 15.63 -6.72 -18.54
N ILE A 112 15.21 -7.67 -19.36
CA ILE A 112 14.31 -7.45 -20.50
C ILE A 112 13.15 -8.45 -20.41
N LEU A 113 11.96 -7.94 -20.18
CA LEU A 113 10.71 -8.69 -20.08
C LEU A 113 9.91 -8.40 -21.35
N CYS A 114 9.64 -9.41 -22.17
CA CYS A 114 8.97 -9.28 -23.47
C CYS A 114 7.70 -10.14 -23.54
N ALA A 115 6.74 -9.73 -24.36
CA ALA A 115 5.51 -10.47 -24.62
C ALA A 115 5.70 -11.40 -25.81
N GLU A 116 5.11 -12.60 -25.77
CA GLU A 116 5.10 -13.50 -26.93
C GLU A 116 4.29 -12.92 -28.11
N VAL A 117 3.17 -12.24 -27.82
CA VAL A 117 2.27 -11.66 -28.82
C VAL A 117 2.50 -10.15 -28.94
N ASP A 118 3.75 -9.74 -29.10
CA ASP A 118 4.15 -8.34 -29.23
C ASP A 118 4.62 -8.01 -30.65
N THR A 119 3.96 -7.07 -31.31
CA THR A 119 4.34 -6.63 -32.66
C THR A 119 5.41 -5.54 -32.66
N LEU A 120 5.60 -4.84 -31.53
CA LEU A 120 6.61 -3.80 -31.36
C LEU A 120 7.95 -4.40 -30.89
N CYS A 121 7.90 -5.49 -30.14
CA CYS A 121 9.06 -6.27 -29.70
C CYS A 121 8.88 -7.77 -29.97
N PRO A 122 8.91 -8.21 -31.24
CA PRO A 122 8.64 -9.60 -31.60
C PRO A 122 9.67 -10.58 -31.01
N PRO A 123 9.32 -11.86 -30.77
CA PRO A 123 10.21 -12.87 -30.18
C PRO A 123 11.57 -13.02 -30.89
N GLU A 124 11.65 -12.75 -32.20
CA GLU A 124 12.91 -12.72 -32.95
C GLU A 124 13.87 -11.64 -32.44
N HIS A 125 13.37 -10.46 -32.08
CA HIS A 125 14.18 -9.41 -31.47
C HIS A 125 14.66 -9.81 -30.07
N VAL A 126 13.81 -10.49 -29.30
CA VAL A 126 14.17 -10.99 -27.96
C VAL A 126 15.37 -11.94 -28.04
N LYS A 127 15.38 -12.88 -28.99
CA LYS A 127 16.53 -13.76 -29.25
C LYS A 127 17.79 -13.00 -29.62
N GLN A 128 17.67 -11.92 -30.38
CA GLN A 128 18.82 -11.07 -30.74
C GLN A 128 19.36 -10.31 -29.52
N TYR A 129 18.48 -9.87 -28.61
CA TYR A 129 18.91 -9.26 -27.34
C TYR A 129 19.64 -10.26 -26.45
N GLU A 130 19.13 -11.48 -26.33
CA GLU A 130 19.80 -12.57 -25.60
C GLU A 130 21.20 -12.84 -26.15
N GLN A 131 21.34 -12.91 -27.48
CA GLN A 131 22.65 -13.10 -28.13
C GLN A 131 23.59 -11.92 -27.87
N ALA A 132 23.09 -10.68 -27.96
CA ALA A 132 23.88 -9.48 -27.70
C ALA A 132 24.35 -9.41 -26.24
N LEU A 133 23.51 -9.80 -25.28
CA LEU A 133 23.85 -9.83 -23.85
C LEU A 133 24.76 -11.00 -23.49
N ALA A 134 24.60 -12.16 -24.12
CA ALA A 134 25.48 -13.31 -23.94
C ALA A 134 26.92 -13.02 -24.40
N ALA A 135 27.09 -12.11 -25.37
CA ALA A 135 28.40 -11.61 -25.79
C ALA A 135 29.04 -10.64 -24.77
N LYS A 136 28.34 -10.28 -23.69
CA LYS A 136 28.77 -9.35 -22.63
C LYS A 136 28.56 -9.94 -21.22
N PRO A 137 29.21 -11.07 -20.89
CA PRO A 137 28.97 -11.77 -19.62
C PRO A 137 29.33 -10.95 -18.37
N GLU A 138 30.13 -9.88 -18.52
CA GLU A 138 30.44 -8.92 -17.47
C GLU A 138 29.25 -8.03 -17.07
N VAL A 139 28.25 -7.89 -17.96
CA VAL A 139 27.00 -7.18 -17.68
C VAL A 139 25.97 -8.20 -17.23
N GLY A 140 25.54 -8.12 -15.97
CA GLY A 140 24.47 -8.97 -15.46
C GLY A 140 23.21 -8.81 -16.34
N SER A 141 22.71 -9.91 -16.89
CA SER A 141 21.54 -9.90 -17.77
C SER A 141 20.47 -10.91 -17.34
N PHE A 142 19.22 -10.56 -17.63
CA PHE A 142 18.05 -11.44 -17.50
C PHE A 142 17.08 -11.12 -18.63
N VAL A 143 16.71 -12.12 -19.44
CA VAL A 143 15.72 -11.95 -20.50
C VAL A 143 14.64 -12.99 -20.30
N LYS A 144 13.38 -12.56 -20.43
CA LYS A 144 12.23 -13.44 -20.26
C LYS A 144 11.15 -13.09 -21.27
N LEU A 145 10.68 -14.12 -21.97
CA LEU A 145 9.51 -14.05 -22.84
C LEU A 145 8.30 -14.59 -22.07
N PHE A 146 7.26 -13.77 -21.91
CA PHE A 146 6.01 -14.15 -21.25
C PHE A 146 5.05 -14.76 -22.27
N PRO A 147 4.57 -16.00 -22.06
CA PRO A 147 3.72 -16.69 -23.03
C PRO A 147 2.30 -16.10 -23.06
N GLY A 148 1.69 -16.07 -24.24
CA GLY A 148 0.28 -15.72 -24.44
C GLY A 148 -0.13 -14.27 -24.18
N VAL A 149 0.78 -13.42 -23.69
CA VAL A 149 0.50 -12.01 -23.38
C VAL A 149 0.86 -11.09 -24.54
N ALA A 150 0.15 -9.96 -24.64
CA ALA A 150 0.32 -8.94 -25.68
C ALA A 150 1.05 -7.69 -25.16
N HIS A 151 1.46 -6.80 -26.07
CA HIS A 151 2.13 -5.54 -25.71
C HIS A 151 1.37 -4.75 -24.63
N GLY A 152 2.07 -4.36 -23.55
CA GLY A 152 1.46 -3.63 -22.44
C GLY A 152 0.88 -4.48 -21.32
N TRP A 153 1.02 -5.82 -21.36
CA TRP A 153 0.41 -6.73 -20.40
C TRP A 153 0.73 -6.45 -18.94
N ALA A 154 1.90 -5.89 -18.62
CA ALA A 154 2.26 -5.63 -17.21
C ALA A 154 1.48 -4.43 -16.63
N VAL A 155 0.85 -3.60 -17.46
CA VAL A 155 0.10 -2.41 -17.01
C VAL A 155 -1.38 -2.47 -17.40
N ARG A 156 -1.68 -2.94 -18.61
CA ARG A 156 -3.03 -2.95 -19.20
C ARG A 156 -3.46 -4.41 -19.41
N TYR A 157 -3.88 -5.05 -18.33
CA TYR A 157 -4.43 -6.40 -18.33
C TYR A 157 -5.85 -6.39 -17.79
N ASN A 158 -6.63 -7.41 -18.14
CA ASN A 158 -7.96 -7.59 -17.59
C ASN A 158 -7.84 -8.12 -16.15
N GLU A 159 -8.30 -7.35 -15.17
CA GLU A 159 -8.23 -7.73 -13.75
C GLU A 159 -9.14 -8.92 -13.42
N ASP A 160 -10.16 -9.17 -14.23
CA ASP A 160 -11.05 -10.32 -14.11
C ASP A 160 -10.48 -11.60 -14.74
N ASP A 161 -9.33 -11.52 -15.43
CA ASP A 161 -8.63 -12.68 -16.01
C ASP A 161 -7.46 -13.10 -15.10
N PRO A 162 -7.58 -14.20 -14.34
CA PRO A 162 -6.55 -14.61 -13.38
C PRO A 162 -5.20 -14.90 -14.02
N GLU A 163 -5.15 -15.38 -15.27
CA GLU A 163 -3.87 -15.64 -15.94
C GLU A 163 -3.22 -14.34 -16.41
N ALA A 164 -4.01 -13.35 -16.83
CA ALA A 164 -3.50 -12.02 -17.17
C ALA A 164 -2.95 -11.29 -15.93
N VAL A 165 -3.68 -11.35 -14.80
CA VAL A 165 -3.22 -10.83 -13.50
C VAL A 165 -1.92 -11.49 -13.10
N LYS A 166 -1.88 -12.82 -13.11
CA LYS A 166 -0.69 -13.60 -12.73
C LYS A 166 0.53 -13.26 -13.58
N ALA A 167 0.38 -13.13 -14.90
CA ALA A 167 1.48 -12.76 -15.79
C ALA A 167 1.99 -11.33 -15.54
N ALA A 168 1.10 -10.39 -15.23
CA ALA A 168 1.47 -9.04 -14.86
C ALA A 168 2.19 -8.98 -13.50
N GLU A 169 1.68 -9.68 -12.49
CA GLU A 169 2.32 -9.78 -11.17
C GLU A 169 3.70 -10.45 -11.24
N GLU A 170 3.83 -11.51 -12.04
CA GLU A 170 5.13 -12.16 -12.26
C GLU A 170 6.14 -11.21 -12.92
N ALA A 171 5.72 -10.39 -13.89
CA ALA A 171 6.59 -9.38 -14.50
C ALA A 171 7.01 -8.30 -13.48
N HIS A 172 6.10 -7.86 -12.60
CA HIS A 172 6.45 -6.94 -11.51
C HIS A 172 7.42 -7.57 -10.51
N GLN A 173 7.20 -8.83 -10.14
CA GLN A 173 8.08 -9.54 -9.22
C GLN A 173 9.48 -9.75 -9.81
N ASP A 174 9.59 -10.06 -11.10
CA ASP A 174 10.86 -10.17 -11.80
C ASP A 174 11.62 -8.82 -11.81
N MET A 175 10.90 -7.72 -12.06
CA MET A 175 11.45 -6.35 -11.98
C MET A 175 12.00 -6.04 -10.58
N LEU A 176 11.24 -6.33 -9.52
CA LEU A 176 11.64 -6.11 -8.13
C LEU A 176 12.85 -6.95 -7.75
N THR A 177 12.81 -8.24 -8.05
CA THR A 177 13.91 -9.19 -7.83
C THR A 177 15.18 -8.71 -8.53
N TRP A 178 15.06 -8.13 -9.72
CA TRP A 178 16.19 -7.58 -10.45
C TRP A 178 16.80 -6.37 -9.74
N PHE A 179 16.00 -5.40 -9.31
CA PHE A 179 16.51 -4.23 -8.60
C PHE A 179 17.16 -4.63 -7.26
N ASP A 180 16.55 -5.55 -6.52
CA ASP A 180 17.09 -6.03 -5.24
C ASP A 180 18.44 -6.72 -5.39
N LYS A 181 18.62 -7.49 -6.46
CA LYS A 181 19.88 -8.17 -6.76
C LYS A 181 21.05 -7.18 -6.93
N PHE A 182 20.79 -6.01 -7.50
CA PHE A 182 21.82 -5.00 -7.80
C PHE A 182 21.83 -3.82 -6.82
N ARG A 183 20.97 -3.86 -5.80
CA ARG A 183 21.04 -2.97 -4.64
C ARG A 183 22.33 -3.27 -3.86
N LYS A 184 23.17 -2.26 -3.62
CA LYS A 184 24.38 -2.42 -2.79
C LYS A 184 23.97 -2.68 -1.33
N ARG A 185 24.42 -3.78 -0.74
CA ARG A 185 24.26 -4.11 0.69
C ARG A 185 25.15 -3.30 1.64
N SER A 186 25.89 -2.27 1.16
CA SER A 186 26.97 -1.64 1.93
C SER A 186 27.15 -0.14 1.66
N GLU A 187 26.35 0.72 2.30
CA GLU A 187 26.76 2.09 2.64
C GLU A 187 26.27 2.44 4.05
N ASN A 188 27.24 2.58 4.96
CA ASN A 188 27.09 2.83 6.39
C ASN A 188 26.73 4.31 6.67
N VAL A 189 25.45 4.68 6.57
CA VAL A 189 24.89 5.75 7.41
C VAL A 189 23.63 5.21 8.06
N ARG A 190 23.67 5.14 9.39
CA ARG A 190 22.68 4.50 10.25
C ARG A 190 21.54 5.48 10.53
N PHE A 191 20.33 5.10 10.11
CA PHE A 191 19.18 5.19 11.00
C PHE A 191 18.73 3.75 11.27
N THR A 192 18.71 3.37 12.54
CA THR A 192 18.23 2.06 12.98
C THR A 192 16.72 2.11 13.05
N VAL A 193 16.03 1.16 12.40
CA VAL A 193 14.74 0.63 12.87
C VAL A 193 14.83 -0.90 12.80
N LEU A 194 14.50 -1.57 13.91
CA LEU A 194 14.57 -3.02 14.07
C LEU A 194 13.23 -3.71 13.73
N LEU A 195 13.32 -4.66 12.79
CA LEU A 195 12.62 -5.96 12.58
C LEU A 195 11.08 -6.05 12.47
N LYS A 196 10.63 -6.71 11.37
CA LYS A 196 10.10 -8.09 11.39
C LYS A 196 10.32 -8.86 10.05
N PRO A 197 10.18 -10.21 10.04
CA PRO A 197 10.96 -11.15 9.20
C PRO A 197 10.26 -11.68 7.93
N SER A 198 11.07 -12.39 7.15
CA SER A 198 10.80 -13.16 5.93
C SER A 198 9.65 -14.18 6.00
N ASN A 199 8.64 -14.05 5.12
CA ASN A 199 8.35 -14.95 3.99
C ASN A 199 7.10 -14.41 3.22
N PRO A 200 7.12 -14.23 1.89
CA PRO A 200 5.89 -14.03 1.13
C PRO A 200 5.12 -15.36 1.09
N ASP A 201 3.85 -15.33 1.50
CA ASP A 201 2.88 -16.40 1.22
C ASP A 201 2.60 -16.40 -0.31
N PRO A 202 2.35 -17.56 -0.95
CA PRO A 202 2.34 -17.69 -2.41
C PRO A 202 1.06 -17.19 -3.10
N ASN A 203 0.23 -16.39 -2.43
CA ASN A 203 -1.06 -15.90 -2.93
C ASN A 203 -1.10 -14.37 -3.12
N GLY A 204 -0.14 -13.83 -3.87
CA GLY A 204 -0.23 -12.54 -4.59
C GLY A 204 -0.91 -11.35 -3.90
N GLY A 205 -0.14 -10.47 -3.27
CA GLY A 205 -0.25 -9.00 -3.35
C GLY A 205 -1.54 -8.25 -2.95
N GLY A 206 -2.65 -8.90 -2.61
CA GLY A 206 -3.88 -8.25 -2.16
C GLY A 206 -4.62 -9.12 -1.14
N GLY A 207 -5.33 -8.49 -0.19
CA GLY A 207 -6.12 -9.24 0.77
C GLY A 207 -7.35 -9.90 0.15
N HIS A 208 -7.92 -10.87 0.86
CA HIS A 208 -9.10 -11.62 0.43
C HIS A 208 -10.16 -11.63 1.53
N VAL A 209 -11.38 -12.07 1.19
CA VAL A 209 -12.46 -12.23 2.17
C VAL A 209 -12.58 -13.67 2.60
N GLU A 210 -12.62 -13.90 3.90
CA GLU A 210 -12.90 -15.22 4.49
C GLU A 210 -13.76 -15.08 5.75
N LYS A 211 -14.28 -16.21 6.25
CA LYS A 211 -15.05 -16.21 7.49
C LYS A 211 -14.14 -16.35 8.71
N ILE A 212 -14.18 -15.37 9.61
CA ILE A 212 -13.51 -15.41 10.92
C ILE A 212 -14.53 -15.09 12.02
N GLY A 213 -14.63 -15.94 13.03
CA GLY A 213 -15.58 -15.73 14.13
C GLY A 213 -17.07 -15.73 13.70
N GLY A 214 -17.36 -16.22 12.49
CA GLY A 214 -18.70 -16.19 11.89
C GLY A 214 -18.98 -14.99 10.99
N LEU A 215 -18.09 -13.99 10.96
CA LEU A 215 -18.22 -12.79 10.14
C LEU A 215 -17.45 -12.91 8.83
N ASP A 216 -17.99 -12.34 7.76
CA ASP A 216 -17.20 -12.07 6.55
C ASP A 216 -16.13 -11.03 6.90
N THR A 217 -14.88 -11.35 6.60
CA THR A 217 -13.71 -10.62 7.12
C THR A 217 -12.70 -10.47 6.01
N TYR A 218 -12.32 -9.23 5.69
CA TYR A 218 -11.16 -8.98 4.84
C TYR A 218 -9.89 -9.29 5.62
N VAL A 219 -8.99 -10.05 5.04
CA VAL A 219 -7.73 -10.45 5.66
C VAL A 219 -6.56 -10.15 4.73
N THR A 220 -5.45 -9.68 5.31
CA THR A 220 -4.24 -9.33 4.57
C THR A 220 -3.00 -9.50 5.45
N GLY A 221 -1.83 -9.62 4.82
CA GLY A 221 -0.56 -9.88 5.51
C GLY A 221 -0.25 -11.36 5.78
N PRO A 222 0.87 -11.65 6.44
CA PRO A 222 1.39 -13.01 6.60
C PRO A 222 0.45 -13.92 7.43
N ALA A 223 -0.16 -14.91 6.79
CA ALA A 223 -1.13 -15.83 7.41
C ALA A 223 -0.54 -16.65 8.58
N ASN A 224 0.78 -16.81 8.62
CA ASN A 224 1.50 -17.51 9.70
C ASN A 224 1.94 -16.58 10.85
N SER A 225 1.64 -15.28 10.78
CA SER A 225 2.03 -14.33 11.81
C SER A 225 1.40 -14.64 13.15
N LYS A 226 2.20 -14.51 14.20
CA LYS A 226 1.75 -14.63 15.59
C LYS A 226 1.17 -13.33 16.13
N LEU A 227 1.33 -12.24 15.38
CA LEU A 227 0.83 -10.91 15.72
C LEU A 227 -0.32 -10.58 14.77
N ALA A 228 -1.48 -10.28 15.32
CA ALA A 228 -2.62 -9.83 14.53
C ALA A 228 -3.08 -8.43 14.93
N VAL A 229 -3.63 -7.70 13.96
CA VAL A 229 -4.30 -6.42 14.18
C VAL A 229 -5.74 -6.54 13.71
N LEU A 230 -6.69 -6.29 14.62
CA LEU A 230 -8.10 -6.17 14.32
C LEU A 230 -8.44 -4.70 14.05
N LEU A 231 -8.86 -4.39 12.82
CA LEU A 231 -9.37 -3.05 12.48
C LEU A 231 -10.91 -3.07 12.51
N ILE A 232 -11.50 -2.15 13.27
CA ILE A 232 -12.95 -2.06 13.46
C ILE A 232 -13.46 -0.75 12.85
N SER A 233 -14.28 -0.87 11.82
CA SER A 233 -14.74 0.23 10.97
C SER A 233 -15.53 1.32 11.70
N ASP A 234 -15.66 2.47 11.03
CA ASP A 234 -16.69 3.44 11.36
C ASP A 234 -18.08 2.97 10.88
N ILE A 235 -19.13 3.76 11.18
CA ILE A 235 -20.52 3.44 10.79
C ILE A 235 -20.77 3.48 9.28
N MET A 236 -20.01 4.31 8.55
CA MET A 236 -20.28 4.54 7.13
C MET A 236 -19.84 3.38 6.29
N ALA A 237 -18.96 2.54 6.85
CA ALA A 237 -18.36 1.36 6.27
C ALA A 237 -18.78 1.18 4.81
N GLU A 238 -18.13 1.96 3.93
CA GLU A 238 -18.39 2.07 2.50
C GLU A 238 -19.09 0.81 1.97
N ALA A 239 -20.16 0.97 1.21
CA ALA A 239 -20.99 -0.15 0.75
C ALA A 239 -20.24 -1.22 -0.08
N HIS A 240 -18.94 -1.03 -0.30
CA HIS A 240 -18.00 -1.88 -1.02
C HIS A 240 -16.81 -2.37 -0.16
N TYR A 241 -16.95 -2.52 1.17
CA TYR A 241 -15.90 -3.01 2.09
C TYR A 241 -15.27 -4.38 1.73
N PHE A 242 -15.83 -5.08 0.74
CA PHE A 242 -15.31 -6.35 0.24
C PHE A 242 -14.87 -6.30 -1.22
N THR A 243 -14.78 -5.11 -1.81
CA THR A 243 -14.11 -4.88 -3.09
C THR A 243 -12.71 -4.33 -2.80
N PRO A 244 -11.65 -5.16 -2.96
CA PRO A 244 -10.27 -4.72 -2.72
C PRO A 244 -9.94 -3.45 -3.52
N GLY A 245 -9.25 -2.50 -2.89
CA GLY A 245 -8.75 -1.27 -3.52
C GLY A 245 -9.68 -0.05 -3.49
N ASN A 246 -10.96 -0.20 -3.13
CA ASN A 246 -11.93 0.91 -3.19
C ASN A 246 -12.27 1.57 -1.84
N SER A 247 -11.95 0.96 -0.70
CA SER A 247 -12.21 1.55 0.64
C SER A 247 -10.92 1.98 1.35
N TYR A 248 -10.94 3.17 1.96
CA TYR A 248 -9.81 3.71 2.72
C TYR A 248 -9.36 2.79 3.88
N LEU A 249 -10.29 2.09 4.52
CA LEU A 249 -9.94 1.18 5.62
C LEU A 249 -9.21 -0.07 5.12
N LEU A 250 -9.53 -0.58 3.93
CA LEU A 250 -8.82 -1.72 3.35
C LEU A 250 -7.42 -1.32 2.88
N LYS A 251 -7.28 -0.13 2.27
CA LYS A 251 -5.97 0.47 1.95
C LYS A 251 -5.09 0.57 3.21
N LEU A 252 -5.68 1.01 4.33
CA LEU A 252 -5.00 1.04 5.62
C LEU A 252 -4.68 -0.38 6.13
N ALA A 253 -5.57 -1.35 5.96
CA ALA A 253 -5.31 -2.74 6.34
C ALA A 253 -4.10 -3.32 5.61
N ASP A 254 -4.01 -3.10 4.30
CA ASP A 254 -2.87 -3.53 3.48
C ASP A 254 -1.59 -2.84 3.92
N LYS A 255 -1.66 -1.53 4.19
CA LYS A 255 -0.53 -0.77 4.77
C LYS A 255 -0.08 -1.36 6.11
N VAL A 256 -0.99 -1.72 7.01
CA VAL A 256 -0.66 -2.33 8.31
C VAL A 256 -0.07 -3.74 8.12
N ALA A 257 -0.54 -4.49 7.13
CA ALA A 257 0.03 -5.80 6.78
C ALA A 257 1.49 -5.70 6.32
N THR A 258 1.88 -4.62 5.64
CA THR A 258 3.30 -4.41 5.27
C THR A 258 4.24 -4.30 6.48
N ALA A 259 3.71 -3.94 7.67
CA ALA A 259 4.46 -3.94 8.93
C ALA A 259 4.61 -5.34 9.58
N GLY A 260 4.13 -6.41 8.92
CA GLY A 260 4.30 -7.81 9.35
C GLY A 260 3.19 -8.34 10.26
N TYR A 261 2.06 -7.64 10.36
CA TYR A 261 0.88 -8.07 11.09
C TYR A 261 -0.05 -8.90 10.19
N TYR A 262 -0.69 -9.92 10.76
CA TYR A 262 -1.88 -10.51 10.15
C TYR A 262 -3.07 -9.60 10.45
N VAL A 263 -3.58 -8.91 9.44
CA VAL A 263 -4.61 -7.88 9.64
C VAL A 263 -5.97 -8.46 9.28
N VAL A 264 -6.96 -8.19 10.11
CA VAL A 264 -8.34 -8.59 9.87
C VAL A 264 -9.29 -7.41 10.02
N VAL A 265 -10.25 -7.31 9.09
CA VAL A 265 -11.28 -6.28 9.04
C VAL A 265 -12.65 -6.96 8.91
N PRO A 266 -13.29 -7.33 10.04
CA PRO A 266 -14.59 -8.01 10.03
C PRO A 266 -15.75 -7.08 9.63
N ASP A 267 -16.76 -7.64 8.96
CA ASP A 267 -18.05 -7.01 8.75
C ASP A 267 -18.87 -7.00 10.03
N PHE A 268 -18.74 -5.95 10.84
CA PHE A 268 -19.54 -5.82 12.05
C PHE A 268 -21.01 -5.47 11.78
N PHE A 269 -21.37 -5.13 10.53
CA PHE A 269 -22.71 -4.69 10.17
C PHE A 269 -23.45 -5.66 9.26
N TYR A 270 -22.85 -6.81 8.92
CA TYR A 270 -23.50 -7.88 8.16
C TYR A 270 -24.06 -7.40 6.81
N GLY A 271 -23.30 -6.56 6.11
CA GLY A 271 -23.67 -5.94 4.84
C GLY A 271 -24.67 -4.79 4.96
N ASP A 272 -24.93 -4.28 6.17
CA ASP A 272 -25.89 -3.20 6.44
C ASP A 272 -25.23 -1.97 7.10
N PRO A 273 -24.24 -1.32 6.46
CA PRO A 273 -23.61 -0.10 6.99
C PRO A 273 -24.60 1.07 7.03
N TYR A 274 -24.27 2.12 7.80
CA TYR A 274 -25.12 3.31 7.90
C TYR A 274 -25.10 4.11 6.59
N ASN A 275 -26.27 4.26 5.97
CA ASN A 275 -26.45 5.13 4.82
C ASN A 275 -27.03 6.50 5.26
N PRO A 276 -26.26 7.60 5.17
CA PRO A 276 -26.74 8.94 5.53
C PRO A 276 -27.84 9.48 4.62
N GLU A 277 -28.00 8.94 3.41
CA GLU A 277 -29.05 9.32 2.46
C GLU A 277 -30.41 8.68 2.79
N ASN A 278 -30.42 7.65 3.64
CA ASN A 278 -31.65 6.99 4.07
C ASN A 278 -32.33 7.78 5.20
N ALA A 279 -33.18 8.74 4.83
CA ALA A 279 -33.91 9.58 5.78
C ALA A 279 -34.83 8.79 6.74
N ASP A 280 -35.30 7.60 6.35
CA ASP A 280 -36.21 6.77 7.15
C ASP A 280 -35.48 5.99 8.26
N ARG A 281 -34.15 5.88 8.16
CA ARG A 281 -33.32 5.17 9.13
C ARG A 281 -32.17 6.05 9.63
N PRO A 282 -32.46 7.08 10.44
CA PRO A 282 -31.42 7.93 11.02
C PRO A 282 -30.48 7.12 11.92
N VAL A 283 -29.27 7.64 12.15
CA VAL A 283 -28.20 6.93 12.88
C VAL A 283 -28.64 6.32 14.22
N LEU A 284 -29.49 7.00 14.99
CA LEU A 284 -29.99 6.49 16.28
C LEU A 284 -30.92 5.28 16.13
N VAL A 285 -31.60 5.14 15.00
CA VAL A 285 -32.41 3.95 14.67
C VAL A 285 -31.50 2.83 14.21
N TRP A 286 -30.56 3.10 13.30
CA TRP A 286 -29.57 2.12 12.84
C TRP A 286 -28.74 1.53 14.00
N LEU A 287 -28.35 2.35 14.98
CA LEU A 287 -27.61 1.92 16.18
C LEU A 287 -28.38 0.91 17.06
N LYS A 288 -29.70 0.78 16.95
CA LYS A 288 -30.45 -0.26 17.67
C LYS A 288 -30.16 -1.66 17.11
N ASP A 289 -29.90 -1.72 15.80
CA ASP A 289 -29.56 -2.96 15.12
C ASP A 289 -28.05 -3.24 15.23
N HIS A 290 -27.23 -2.18 15.16
CA HIS A 290 -25.76 -2.25 15.10
C HIS A 290 -25.09 -1.55 16.29
N GLY A 291 -25.56 -1.87 17.50
CA GLY A 291 -24.98 -1.34 18.74
C GLY A 291 -23.55 -1.85 18.97
N PRO A 292 -22.65 -1.02 19.56
CA PRO A 292 -21.27 -1.43 19.81
C PRO A 292 -21.15 -2.56 20.85
N ASP A 293 -22.19 -2.83 21.64
CA ASP A 293 -22.30 -4.00 22.50
C ASP A 293 -22.33 -5.31 21.70
N LYS A 294 -23.07 -5.35 20.58
CA LYS A 294 -23.03 -6.48 19.64
C LYS A 294 -21.67 -6.59 18.97
N GLY A 295 -21.12 -5.44 18.55
CA GLY A 295 -19.77 -5.37 17.99
C GLY A 295 -18.71 -5.91 18.93
N PHE A 296 -18.81 -5.65 20.23
CA PHE A 296 -17.93 -6.22 21.25
C PHE A 296 -18.04 -7.74 21.36
N GLU A 297 -19.26 -8.30 21.34
CA GLU A 297 -19.46 -9.75 21.34
C GLU A 297 -18.86 -10.41 20.09
N ASP A 298 -19.05 -9.80 18.92
CA ASP A 298 -18.49 -10.30 17.67
C ASP A 298 -16.96 -10.18 17.62
N ALA A 299 -16.40 -9.08 18.12
CA ALA A 299 -14.96 -8.90 18.18
C ALA A 299 -14.29 -9.96 19.07
N LYS A 300 -14.93 -10.35 20.19
CA LYS A 300 -14.44 -11.47 21.01
C LYS A 300 -14.43 -12.78 20.21
N ARG A 301 -15.47 -13.09 19.43
CA ARG A 301 -15.51 -14.29 18.57
C ARG A 301 -14.40 -14.29 17.54
N VAL A 302 -14.14 -13.14 16.91
CA VAL A 302 -13.04 -12.96 15.96
C VAL A 302 -11.69 -13.19 16.64
N ILE A 303 -11.45 -12.56 17.80
CA ILE A 303 -10.21 -12.72 18.57
C ILE A 303 -9.99 -14.18 18.99
N GLU A 304 -11.03 -14.88 19.46
CA GLU A 304 -10.92 -16.30 19.80
C GLU A 304 -10.62 -17.16 18.57
N ALA A 305 -11.21 -16.86 17.41
CA ALA A 305 -10.88 -17.54 16.16
C ALA A 305 -9.42 -17.28 15.73
N LEU A 306 -8.90 -16.06 15.89
CA LEU A 306 -7.49 -15.72 15.64
C LEU A 306 -6.56 -16.53 16.56
N LYS A 307 -6.86 -16.61 17.85
CA LYS A 307 -6.11 -17.44 18.81
C LYS A 307 -6.14 -18.91 18.40
N GLY A 308 -7.28 -19.42 17.94
CA GLY A 308 -7.42 -20.78 17.39
C GLY A 308 -6.54 -21.04 16.17
N LYS A 309 -6.27 -20.03 15.34
CA LYS A 309 -5.29 -20.07 14.23
C LYS A 309 -3.84 -19.93 14.69
N GLY A 310 -3.61 -19.82 15.99
CA GLY A 310 -2.28 -19.77 16.59
C GLY A 310 -1.69 -18.36 16.69
N VAL A 311 -2.51 -17.30 16.59
CA VAL A 311 -2.11 -15.93 16.93
C VAL A 311 -1.92 -15.83 18.45
N SER A 312 -0.80 -15.27 18.90
CA SER A 312 -0.49 -15.13 20.33
C SER A 312 -0.63 -13.71 20.87
N SER A 313 -0.66 -12.71 19.99
CA SER A 313 -0.76 -11.29 20.35
C SER A 313 -1.71 -10.59 19.39
N VAL A 314 -2.71 -9.89 19.92
CA VAL A 314 -3.71 -9.16 19.13
C VAL A 314 -3.74 -7.71 19.58
N GLY A 315 -3.51 -6.78 18.66
CA GLY A 315 -3.88 -5.38 18.83
C GLY A 315 -5.21 -5.08 18.16
N ALA A 316 -5.89 -4.01 18.59
CA ALA A 316 -7.08 -3.54 17.91
C ALA A 316 -7.06 -2.02 17.70
N ALA A 317 -7.46 -1.59 16.50
CA ALA A 317 -7.70 -0.19 16.19
C ALA A 317 -9.16 0.03 15.81
N GLY A 318 -9.77 1.06 16.38
CA GLY A 318 -11.19 1.36 16.19
C GLY A 318 -11.40 2.78 15.69
N PHE A 319 -12.26 2.92 14.68
CA PHE A 319 -12.53 4.17 13.98
C PHE A 319 -13.96 4.62 14.30
N CYS A 320 -14.18 5.82 14.86
CA CYS A 320 -15.54 6.31 15.19
C CYS A 320 -16.31 5.32 16.09
N TRP A 321 -17.33 4.65 15.58
CA TRP A 321 -18.10 3.61 16.27
C TRP A 321 -17.22 2.44 16.71
N GLY A 322 -16.26 2.03 15.87
CA GLY A 322 -15.31 0.98 16.21
C GLY A 322 -14.44 1.31 17.41
N ALA A 323 -14.22 2.59 17.71
CA ALA A 323 -13.48 3.01 18.89
C ALA A 323 -14.20 2.62 20.19
N LYS A 324 -15.54 2.63 20.20
CA LYS A 324 -16.31 2.15 21.35
C LYS A 324 -16.14 0.64 21.53
N VAL A 325 -16.09 -0.12 20.45
CA VAL A 325 -15.82 -1.57 20.53
C VAL A 325 -14.40 -1.81 21.07
N VAL A 326 -13.40 -1.10 20.56
CA VAL A 326 -12.01 -1.25 21.00
C VAL A 326 -11.80 -0.82 22.45
N VAL A 327 -12.44 0.25 22.92
CA VAL A 327 -12.29 0.63 24.34
C VAL A 327 -12.90 -0.42 25.27
N GLU A 328 -14.01 -1.09 24.90
CA GLU A 328 -14.55 -2.21 25.70
C GLU A 328 -13.62 -3.43 25.68
N LEU A 329 -12.98 -3.74 24.55
CA LEU A 329 -11.92 -4.75 24.47
C LEU A 329 -10.74 -4.37 25.38
N ALA A 330 -10.38 -3.09 25.46
CA ALA A 330 -9.28 -2.60 26.28
C ALA A 330 -9.55 -2.61 27.79
N LYS A 331 -10.77 -2.97 28.23
CA LYS A 331 -11.14 -3.17 29.65
C LYS A 331 -11.07 -4.63 30.09
N SER A 332 -11.07 -5.56 29.14
CA SER A 332 -11.35 -6.98 29.39
C SER A 332 -10.17 -7.90 29.07
N GLY A 333 -9.04 -7.34 28.63
CA GLY A 333 -7.80 -8.06 28.33
C GLY A 333 -7.74 -9.01 27.10
N PRO A 334 -8.70 -9.11 26.15
CA PRO A 334 -8.52 -9.96 24.97
C PRO A 334 -7.49 -9.40 23.97
N ILE A 335 -7.08 -8.14 24.11
CA ILE A 335 -6.09 -7.46 23.26
C ILE A 335 -4.89 -6.99 24.10
N LYS A 336 -3.75 -6.78 23.43
CA LYS A 336 -2.48 -6.31 24.03
C LYS A 336 -2.23 -4.81 23.85
N ALA A 337 -2.87 -4.21 22.86
CA ALA A 337 -2.76 -2.78 22.57
C ALA A 337 -4.04 -2.29 21.89
N ALA A 338 -4.48 -1.10 22.27
CA ALA A 338 -5.64 -0.42 21.71
C ALA A 338 -5.25 0.90 21.05
N VAL A 339 -5.83 1.20 19.89
CA VAL A 339 -5.74 2.52 19.26
C VAL A 339 -7.13 3.02 18.88
N LEU A 340 -7.50 4.20 19.34
CA LEU A 340 -8.76 4.85 19.01
C LEU A 340 -8.50 6.01 18.06
N LEU A 341 -9.12 6.00 16.88
CA LEU A 341 -9.00 7.08 15.91
C LEU A 341 -10.37 7.76 15.74
N HIS A 342 -10.40 9.08 15.94
CA HIS A 342 -11.62 9.90 15.96
C HIS A 342 -12.79 9.19 16.71
N PRO A 343 -12.63 8.92 18.01
CA PRO A 343 -13.55 8.04 18.73
C PRO A 343 -15.00 8.56 18.76
N SER A 344 -15.98 7.67 18.86
CA SER A 344 -17.37 8.02 19.13
C SER A 344 -17.93 7.12 20.22
N LEU A 345 -18.90 7.62 20.99
CA LEU A 345 -19.57 6.90 22.09
C LEU A 345 -18.64 6.48 23.26
N VAL A 346 -17.39 6.94 23.28
CA VAL A 346 -16.42 6.72 24.36
C VAL A 346 -16.60 7.79 25.43
N THR A 347 -16.71 7.35 26.68
CA THR A 347 -16.94 8.19 27.85
C THR A 347 -15.72 8.21 28.77
N VAL A 348 -15.69 9.18 29.69
CA VAL A 348 -14.69 9.23 30.77
C VAL A 348 -14.69 7.96 31.62
N ASP A 349 -15.87 7.38 31.87
CA ASP A 349 -15.96 6.14 32.66
C ASP A 349 -15.37 4.95 31.91
N ASP A 350 -15.51 4.91 30.58
CA ASP A 350 -14.85 3.86 29.79
C ASP A 350 -13.33 3.87 29.97
N ILE A 351 -12.72 5.06 29.95
CA ILE A 351 -11.27 5.23 30.10
C ILE A 351 -10.81 4.87 31.52
N LYS A 352 -11.63 5.12 32.54
CA LYS A 352 -11.32 4.71 33.93
C LYS A 352 -11.17 3.21 34.07
N ASP A 353 -11.84 2.42 33.23
CA ASP A 353 -11.84 0.96 33.32
C ASP A 353 -10.80 0.29 32.41
N VAL A 354 -10.13 1.03 31.50
CA VAL A 354 -9.12 0.48 30.58
C VAL A 354 -7.92 -0.11 31.34
N ASP A 355 -7.57 -1.35 31.05
CA ASP A 355 -6.43 -2.07 31.64
C ASP A 355 -5.30 -2.38 30.63
N THR A 356 -5.52 -2.02 29.37
CA THR A 356 -4.62 -2.30 28.24
C THR A 356 -3.95 -1.01 27.74
N PRO A 357 -2.67 -1.02 27.32
CA PRO A 357 -2.04 0.13 26.67
C PRO A 357 -2.89 0.72 25.55
N ILE A 358 -3.20 2.02 25.64
CA ILE A 358 -4.12 2.70 24.72
C ILE A 358 -3.56 4.02 24.17
N SER A 359 -3.68 4.19 22.85
CA SER A 359 -3.45 5.47 22.17
C SER A 359 -4.77 6.03 21.66
N ILE A 360 -5.04 7.32 21.91
CA ILE A 360 -6.28 7.99 21.53
C ILE A 360 -5.94 9.21 20.69
N LEU A 361 -6.33 9.15 19.41
CA LEU A 361 -6.12 10.18 18.42
C LEU A 361 -7.45 10.90 18.17
N GLY A 362 -7.53 12.17 18.55
CA GLY A 362 -8.71 13.04 18.37
C GLY A 362 -8.50 14.12 17.30
N ALA A 363 -9.60 14.68 16.80
CA ALA A 363 -9.60 15.76 15.81
C ALA A 363 -9.95 17.11 16.45
N GLU A 364 -9.27 18.19 16.05
CA GLU A 364 -9.53 19.55 16.57
C GLU A 364 -10.93 20.08 16.23
N ILE A 365 -11.47 19.78 15.05
CA ILE A 365 -12.75 20.30 14.56
C ILE A 365 -13.89 19.28 14.76
N ASP A 366 -13.67 18.29 15.63
CA ASP A 366 -14.62 17.21 15.89
C ASP A 366 -15.81 17.67 16.75
N LYS A 367 -17.03 17.38 16.28
CA LYS A 367 -18.28 17.65 17.02
C LYS A 367 -18.90 16.39 17.64
N VAL A 368 -18.43 15.21 17.24
CA VAL A 368 -18.88 13.90 17.75
C VAL A 368 -18.12 13.58 19.03
N SER A 369 -16.80 13.75 19.02
CA SER A 369 -15.94 13.70 20.21
C SER A 369 -15.12 14.99 20.30
N PRO A 370 -15.69 16.05 20.88
CA PRO A 370 -15.00 17.34 20.97
C PRO A 370 -13.64 17.22 21.68
N PRO A 371 -12.63 18.03 21.31
CA PRO A 371 -11.32 18.02 21.96
C PRO A 371 -11.38 18.16 23.48
N GLU A 372 -12.37 18.87 24.01
CA GLU A 372 -12.60 19.02 25.46
C GLU A 372 -12.92 17.69 26.14
N LEU A 373 -13.61 16.77 25.45
CA LEU A 373 -13.84 15.41 25.94
C LEU A 373 -12.56 14.58 25.85
N VAL A 374 -11.91 14.56 24.69
CA VAL A 374 -10.72 13.73 24.45
C VAL A 374 -9.57 14.11 25.38
N ARG A 375 -9.37 15.41 25.65
CA ARG A 375 -8.36 15.89 26.61
C ARG A 375 -8.61 15.43 28.06
N GLN A 376 -9.84 15.06 28.43
CA GLN A 376 -10.10 14.51 29.77
C GLN A 376 -9.52 13.11 29.95
N PHE A 377 -9.26 12.37 28.86
CA PHE A 377 -8.77 11.00 28.93
C PHE A 377 -7.30 10.92 29.38
N GLU A 378 -6.49 11.91 29.00
CA GLU A 378 -5.06 11.95 29.33
C GLU A 378 -4.78 11.90 30.85
N PRO A 379 -5.34 12.80 31.70
CA PRO A 379 -5.09 12.74 33.13
C PRO A 379 -5.68 11.48 33.79
N ILE A 380 -6.73 10.88 33.22
CA ILE A 380 -7.30 9.62 33.73
C ILE A 380 -6.30 8.49 33.50
N LEU A 381 -5.78 8.37 32.27
CA LEU A 381 -4.79 7.34 31.92
C LEU A 381 -3.48 7.54 32.69
N ALA A 382 -3.00 8.79 32.80
CA ALA A 382 -1.78 9.11 33.55
C ALA A 382 -1.88 8.78 35.05
N ALA A 383 -3.09 8.76 35.62
CA ALA A 383 -3.32 8.35 36.99
C ALA A 383 -3.32 6.82 37.19
N LYS A 384 -3.39 6.03 36.11
CA LYS A 384 -3.38 4.56 36.19
C LYS A 384 -1.94 4.05 36.25
N SER A 385 -1.63 3.24 37.25
CA SER A 385 -0.35 2.55 37.34
C SER A 385 -0.35 1.31 36.45
N GLY A 386 0.66 1.17 35.59
CA GLY A 386 0.85 -0.02 34.75
C GLY A 386 0.02 -0.07 33.47
N VAL A 387 -0.66 1.02 33.11
CA VAL A 387 -1.36 1.18 31.83
C VAL A 387 -0.75 2.38 31.11
N ASP A 388 -0.07 2.14 29.99
CA ASP A 388 0.47 3.22 29.18
C ASP A 388 -0.66 3.88 28.38
N GLY A 389 -0.73 5.20 28.46
CA GLY A 389 -1.74 6.00 27.77
C GLY A 389 -1.12 7.10 26.94
N HIS A 390 -1.59 7.27 25.72
CA HIS A 390 -1.24 8.39 24.85
C HIS A 390 -2.50 9.08 24.33
N VAL A 391 -2.53 10.41 24.37
CA VAL A 391 -3.63 11.21 23.81
C VAL A 391 -3.04 12.30 22.93
N LYS A 392 -3.52 12.40 21.69
CA LYS A 392 -3.08 13.41 20.72
C LYS A 392 -4.28 14.02 20.01
N ILE A 393 -4.32 15.35 19.96
CA ILE A 393 -5.30 16.09 19.16
C ILE A 393 -4.62 16.59 17.89
N PHE A 394 -5.11 16.15 16.74
CA PHE A 394 -4.63 16.57 15.44
C PHE A 394 -5.26 17.91 15.05
N PRO A 395 -4.45 18.92 14.68
CA PRO A 395 -4.95 20.23 14.29
C PRO A 395 -5.63 20.17 12.91
N LYS A 396 -6.59 21.06 12.68
CA LYS A 396 -7.27 21.31 11.38
C LYS A 396 -8.02 20.13 10.75
N VAL A 397 -8.11 18.99 11.43
CA VAL A 397 -8.83 17.81 10.94
C VAL A 397 -10.23 17.69 11.56
N VAL A 398 -11.11 16.98 10.85
CA VAL A 398 -12.50 16.71 11.24
C VAL A 398 -12.69 15.24 11.61
N HIS A 399 -13.85 14.88 12.15
CA HIS A 399 -14.20 13.49 12.45
C HIS A 399 -14.08 12.58 11.22
N GLY A 400 -13.35 11.47 11.33
CA GLY A 400 -13.11 10.53 10.23
C GLY A 400 -11.87 10.80 9.38
N TRP A 401 -11.04 11.78 9.73
CA TRP A 401 -9.90 12.20 8.89
C TRP A 401 -8.91 11.07 8.57
N THR A 402 -8.92 9.96 9.30
CA THR A 402 -7.97 8.86 9.09
C THR A 402 -8.46 7.83 8.07
N VAL A 403 -9.75 7.85 7.71
CA VAL A 403 -10.37 6.87 6.80
C VAL A 403 -11.42 7.47 5.85
N ARG A 404 -11.58 8.80 5.82
CA ARG A 404 -12.52 9.51 4.93
C ARG A 404 -11.92 10.81 4.37
N TYR A 405 -10.60 10.90 4.29
CA TYR A 405 -9.89 12.07 3.74
C TYR A 405 -9.83 11.99 2.22
N ASN A 406 -9.76 13.16 1.56
CA ASN A 406 -9.55 13.21 0.12
C ASN A 406 -8.08 12.83 -0.18
N GLU A 407 -7.85 11.76 -0.94
CA GLU A 407 -6.50 11.30 -1.30
C GLU A 407 -5.80 12.23 -2.31
N ASP A 408 -6.57 13.02 -3.05
CA ASP A 408 -6.05 14.03 -3.97
C ASP A 408 -5.71 15.37 -3.29
N ASP A 409 -5.97 15.50 -1.98
CA ASP A 409 -5.63 16.67 -1.18
C ASP A 409 -4.43 16.38 -0.26
N PRO A 410 -3.20 16.80 -0.62
CA PRO A 410 -2.01 16.55 0.20
C PRO A 410 -2.11 17.07 1.64
N GLU A 411 -2.88 18.14 1.87
CA GLU A 411 -3.07 18.71 3.21
C GLU A 411 -4.02 17.85 4.07
N ALA A 412 -4.89 17.04 3.44
CA ALA A 412 -5.72 16.05 4.11
C ALA A 412 -4.98 14.72 4.28
N VAL A 413 -4.17 14.31 3.31
CA VAL A 413 -3.36 13.07 3.35
C VAL A 413 -2.35 13.12 4.49
N LYS A 414 -1.61 14.22 4.64
CA LYS A 414 -0.52 14.35 5.62
C LYS A 414 -0.93 14.01 7.07
N PRO A 415 -1.99 14.61 7.66
CA PRO A 415 -2.41 14.29 9.02
C PRO A 415 -3.06 12.90 9.15
N ALA A 416 -3.60 12.33 8.06
CA ALA A 416 -4.09 10.95 8.07
C ALA A 416 -2.92 9.95 8.14
N GLU A 417 -1.90 10.16 7.30
CA GLU A 417 -0.66 9.38 7.28
C GLU A 417 0.09 9.45 8.62
N GLU A 418 0.17 10.63 9.23
CA GLU A 418 0.75 10.82 10.56
C GLU A 418 -0.02 10.01 11.63
N ALA A 419 -1.36 10.03 11.59
CA ALA A 419 -2.17 9.23 12.53
C ALA A 419 -2.03 7.71 12.31
N HIS A 420 -1.87 7.27 11.06
CA HIS A 420 -1.59 5.85 10.77
C HIS A 420 -0.20 5.44 11.27
N GLN A 421 0.79 6.31 11.15
CA GLN A 421 2.13 6.08 11.67
C GLN A 421 2.12 5.99 13.19
N ASP A 422 1.45 6.92 13.89
CA ASP A 422 1.28 6.87 15.35
C ASP A 422 0.61 5.55 15.80
N MET A 423 -0.38 5.06 15.05
CA MET A 423 -1.02 3.76 15.30
C MET A 423 -0.05 2.58 15.14
N LEU A 424 0.75 2.56 14.06
CA LEU A 424 1.73 1.50 13.80
C LEU A 424 2.83 1.48 14.86
N GLU A 425 3.34 2.65 15.24
CA GLU A 425 4.34 2.78 16.31
C GLU A 425 3.79 2.28 17.65
N TRP A 426 2.52 2.56 17.94
CA TRP A 426 1.87 1.99 19.13
C TRP A 426 1.84 0.46 19.09
N PHE A 427 1.42 -0.14 17.98
CA PHE A 427 1.40 -1.60 17.86
C PHE A 427 2.80 -2.21 17.93
N ASP A 428 3.80 -1.59 17.33
CA ASP A 428 5.19 -2.05 17.38
C ASP A 428 5.75 -2.11 18.81
N ASN A 429 5.34 -1.17 19.66
CA ASN A 429 5.79 -1.12 21.06
C ASN A 429 5.15 -2.19 21.96
N TYR A 430 3.92 -2.62 21.66
CA TYR A 430 3.12 -3.45 22.57
C TYR A 430 2.79 -4.86 22.07
N LEU A 431 2.89 -5.10 20.76
CA LEU A 431 2.56 -6.41 20.19
C LEU A 431 3.77 -7.32 19.97
N LYS A 432 4.98 -6.75 19.80
CA LYS A 432 6.19 -7.48 19.40
C LYS A 432 6.90 -8.24 20.52
#